data_AF-A0A7K4MT39-F1
#
_entry.id   AF-A0A7K4MT39-F1
#
_cell.length_a   1.000
_cell.length_b   1.000
_cell.length_c   1.000
_cell.angle_alpha   90.00
_cell.angle_beta   90.00
_cell.angle_gamma   90.00
#
_symmetry.space_group_name_H-M   'P 1'
#
loop_
_entity.id
_entity.type
_entity.pdbx_description
1 polymer ?
#
loop_
_entity_poly.entity_id
_entity_poly.type
_entity_poly.pdbx_seq_one_letter_code
_entity_poly.pdbx_strand_id
1 'polypeptide(L)'
;MMDSRIDEILKITSLVPTQEMKPTPAPRVLPKTTGKDDEIDYNYARENYYNLIERNQDAVEEMLEIAKQSEHPRAFEVVGQLIKSGLDANKELMNLHKTKKELTTEKAPS
;
A
#
# COMPACT_ATOMS: atom_id res chain seq x y z
N MET A 1 12.12 12.13 37.13
CA MET A 1 12.85 10.95 36.58
C MET A 1 12.15 10.38 35.33
N MET A 2 11.85 11.21 34.33
CA MET A 2 11.26 10.72 33.07
C MET A 2 12.16 10.96 31.84
N ASP A 3 13.19 11.81 31.93
CA ASP A 3 14.11 12.13 30.83
C ASP A 3 15.03 10.99 30.42
N SER A 4 15.55 10.23 31.38
CA SER A 4 16.60 9.23 31.08
C SER A 4 16.15 8.10 30.16
N ARG A 5 14.85 7.81 30.11
CA ARG A 5 14.26 6.79 29.23
C ARG A 5 14.12 7.28 27.80
N ILE A 6 13.90 8.59 27.60
CA ILE A 6 13.81 9.19 26.27
C ILE A 6 15.20 9.21 25.63
N ASP A 7 16.24 9.55 26.41
CA ASP A 7 17.63 9.60 25.95
C ASP A 7 18.17 8.22 25.52
N GLU A 8 17.73 7.16 26.19
CA GLU A 8 18.11 5.79 25.87
C GLU A 8 17.43 5.29 24.58
N ILE A 9 16.15 5.63 24.39
CA ILE A 9 15.40 5.36 23.15
C ILE A 9 16.02 6.13 21.97
N LEU A 10 16.44 7.39 22.18
CA LEU A 10 17.09 8.21 21.15
C LEU A 10 18.47 7.69 20.73
N LYS A 11 19.18 7.01 21.63
CA LYS A 11 20.45 6.35 21.30
C LYS A 11 20.25 5.10 20.45
N ILE A 12 19.17 4.34 20.68
CA ILE A 12 18.88 3.12 19.91
C ILE A 12 18.53 3.45 18.45
N THR A 13 17.78 4.52 18.20
CA THR A 13 17.47 4.99 16.83
C THR A 13 18.70 5.47 16.05
N SER A 14 19.80 5.81 16.72
CA SER A 14 21.04 6.28 16.08
C SER A 14 21.99 5.15 15.64
N LEU A 15 21.80 3.92 16.12
CA LEU A 15 22.75 2.80 15.91
C LEU A 15 22.37 1.88 14.74
N VAL A 16 21.18 2.05 14.17
CA VAL A 16 20.82 1.37 12.93
C VAL A 16 21.32 2.26 11.78
N PRO A 17 22.36 1.84 11.01
CA PRO A 17 22.73 2.58 9.82
C PRO A 17 21.50 2.63 8.93
N THR A 18 20.93 3.83 8.78
CA THR A 18 19.86 4.08 7.82
C THR A 18 20.53 3.95 6.47
N GLN A 19 20.51 2.76 5.88
CA GLN A 19 20.89 2.62 4.48
C GLN A 19 19.99 3.59 3.72
N GLU A 20 20.59 4.56 3.03
CA GLU A 20 19.87 5.40 2.08
C GLU A 20 19.39 4.49 0.95
N MET A 21 18.28 3.79 1.17
CA MET A 21 17.51 3.18 0.11
C MET A 21 16.99 4.35 -0.72
N LYS A 22 17.73 4.76 -1.75
CA LYS A 22 17.18 5.60 -2.81
C LYS A 22 16.09 4.76 -3.44
N PRO A 23 14.79 5.03 -3.18
CA PRO A 23 13.74 4.22 -3.74
C PRO A 23 13.79 4.50 -5.24
N THR A 24 14.14 3.49 -6.04
CA THR A 24 13.96 3.59 -7.48
C THR A 24 12.48 3.90 -7.71
N PRO A 25 12.11 5.03 -8.33
CA PRO A 25 10.70 5.36 -8.50
C PRO A 25 10.09 4.25 -9.36
N ALA A 26 9.18 3.47 -8.77
CA ALA A 26 8.42 2.50 -9.53
C ALA A 26 7.70 3.21 -10.70
N PRO A 27 7.61 2.58 -11.88
CA PRO A 27 6.86 3.14 -13.00
C PRO A 27 5.45 3.51 -12.53
N ARG A 28 5.07 4.77 -12.72
CA ARG A 28 3.69 5.20 -12.44
C ARG A 28 2.82 4.75 -13.59
N VAL A 29 1.65 4.18 -13.26
CA VAL A 29 0.59 4.01 -14.26
C VAL A 29 0.24 5.39 -14.79
N LEU A 30 0.14 5.53 -16.10
CA LEU A 30 -0.34 6.74 -16.74
C LEU A 30 -1.74 6.46 -17.31
N PRO A 31 -2.73 7.33 -17.06
CA PRO A 31 -4.04 7.15 -17.65
C PRO A 31 -3.93 7.31 -19.17
N LYS A 32 -4.76 6.54 -19.89
CA LYS A 32 -4.92 6.75 -21.33
C LYS A 32 -5.54 8.13 -21.57
N THR A 33 -5.13 8.81 -22.63
CA THR A 33 -5.64 10.16 -22.97
C THR A 33 -6.69 10.16 -24.07
N THR A 34 -7.08 8.99 -24.57
CA THR A 34 -8.02 8.82 -25.68
C THR A 34 -9.02 7.72 -25.36
N GLY A 35 -10.32 8.02 -25.44
CA GLY A 35 -11.39 7.08 -25.11
C GLY A 35 -12.55 7.78 -24.37
N LYS A 36 -13.48 6.99 -23.83
CA LYS A 36 -14.51 7.50 -22.93
C LYS A 36 -13.95 7.64 -21.52
N ASP A 37 -14.20 8.78 -20.88
CA ASP A 37 -13.68 9.11 -19.55
C ASP A 37 -13.98 8.01 -18.52
N ASP A 38 -15.21 7.46 -18.52
CA ASP A 38 -15.63 6.41 -17.58
C ASP A 38 -14.97 5.04 -17.79
N GLU A 39 -14.42 4.78 -18.98
CA GLU A 39 -13.60 3.60 -19.26
C GLU A 39 -12.13 3.86 -18.94
N ILE A 40 -11.64 5.07 -19.21
CA ILE A 40 -10.28 5.49 -18.88
C ILE A 40 -10.07 5.45 -17.37
N ASP A 41 -10.93 6.13 -16.60
CA ASP A 41 -10.82 6.23 -15.15
C ASP A 41 -10.94 4.86 -14.48
N TYR A 42 -11.88 4.04 -14.94
CA TYR A 42 -12.05 2.68 -14.43
C TYR A 42 -10.81 1.82 -14.66
N ASN A 43 -10.26 1.82 -15.88
CA ASN A 43 -9.07 1.01 -16.19
C ASN A 43 -7.85 1.53 -15.42
N TYR A 44 -7.70 2.85 -15.32
CA TYR A 44 -6.63 3.48 -14.56
C TYR A 44 -6.71 3.14 -13.07
N ALA A 45 -7.89 3.23 -12.46
CA ALA A 45 -8.10 2.85 -11.07
C ALA A 45 -7.82 1.35 -10.85
N ARG A 46 -8.29 0.49 -11.76
CA ARG A 46 -8.06 -0.96 -11.69
C ARG A 46 -6.58 -1.32 -11.72
N GLU A 47 -5.82 -0.72 -12.64
CA GLU A 47 -4.39 -0.96 -12.77
C GLU A 47 -3.61 -0.43 -11.55
N ASN A 48 -4.01 0.72 -11.00
CA ASN A 48 -3.44 1.21 -9.74
C ASN A 48 -3.69 0.26 -8.57
N TYR A 49 -4.90 -0.30 -8.43
CA TYR A 49 -5.18 -1.27 -7.38
C TYR A 49 -4.35 -2.55 -7.52
N TYR A 50 -4.18 -3.08 -8.73
CA TYR A 50 -3.29 -4.23 -8.94
C TYR A 50 -1.85 -3.93 -8.51
N ASN A 51 -1.30 -2.80 -8.96
CA ASN A 51 0.06 -2.41 -8.59
C ASN A 51 0.21 -2.17 -7.09
N LEU A 52 -0.81 -1.64 -6.41
CA LEU A 52 -0.80 -1.48 -4.96
C LEU A 52 -0.84 -2.83 -4.23
N ILE A 53 -1.64 -3.78 -4.70
CA ILE A 53 -1.75 -5.11 -4.10
C ILE A 53 -0.43 -5.87 -4.24
N GLU A 54 0.18 -5.88 -5.43
CA GLU A 54 1.48 -6.54 -5.67
C GLU A 54 2.57 -5.93 -4.78
N ARG A 55 2.70 -4.59 -4.78
CA ARG A 55 3.70 -3.91 -3.95
C ARG A 55 3.45 -4.07 -2.46
N ASN A 56 2.20 -4.23 -2.03
CA ASN A 56 1.89 -4.51 -0.65
C ASN A 56 2.37 -5.91 -0.24
N GLN A 57 2.24 -6.90 -1.12
CA GLN A 57 2.77 -8.25 -0.86
C GLN A 57 4.29 -8.23 -0.69
N ASP A 58 5.00 -7.58 -1.62
CA ASP A 58 6.46 -7.40 -1.53
C ASP A 58 6.86 -6.70 -0.23
N ALA A 59 6.20 -5.58 0.09
CA ALA A 59 6.47 -4.81 1.30
C ALA A 59 6.17 -5.61 2.58
N VAL A 60 5.11 -6.43 2.60
CA VAL A 60 4.79 -7.29 3.74
C VAL A 60 5.88 -8.33 3.94
N GLU A 61 6.40 -8.93 2.87
CA GLU A 61 7.48 -9.93 2.96
C GLU A 61 8.78 -9.30 3.49
N GLU A 62 9.21 -8.17 2.92
CA GLU A 62 10.41 -7.46 3.38
C GLU A 62 10.26 -7.01 4.85
N MET A 63 9.12 -6.44 5.21
CA MET A 63 8.88 -5.98 6.59
C MET A 63 8.74 -7.13 7.58
N LEU A 64 8.22 -8.29 7.15
CA LEU A 64 8.17 -9.48 7.99
C LEU A 64 9.57 -10.01 8.28
N GLU A 65 10.48 -9.97 7.31
CA GLU A 65 11.88 -10.34 7.51
C GLU A 65 12.57 -9.39 8.50
N ILE A 66 12.39 -8.07 8.34
CA ILE A 66 12.89 -7.08 9.30
C ILE A 66 12.30 -7.31 10.69
N ALA A 67 10.99 -7.59 10.79
CA ALA A 67 10.34 -7.84 12.06
C ALA A 67 10.93 -9.06 12.78
N LYS A 68 11.17 -10.16 12.06
CA LYS A 68 11.82 -11.37 12.59
C LYS A 68 13.25 -11.08 13.07
N GLN A 69 14.04 -10.34 12.29
CA GLN A 69 15.42 -10.00 12.65
C GLN A 69 15.51 -9.05 13.84
N SER A 70 14.57 -8.11 13.95
CA SER A 70 14.54 -7.14 15.04
C SER A 70 14.06 -7.71 16.38
N GLU A 71 13.34 -8.84 16.34
CA GLU A 71 12.60 -9.45 17.47
C GLU A 71 11.72 -8.44 18.24
N HIS A 72 11.38 -7.30 17.64
CA HIS A 72 10.72 -6.21 18.33
C HIS A 72 9.20 -6.29 18.09
N PRO A 73 8.35 -6.37 19.14
CA PRO A 73 6.89 -6.50 18.98
C PRO A 73 6.26 -5.43 18.08
N ARG A 74 6.76 -4.19 18.17
CA ARG A 74 6.31 -3.08 17.32
C ARG A 74 6.51 -3.33 15.82
N ALA A 75 7.55 -4.06 15.41
CA ALA A 75 7.79 -4.35 14.00
C ALA A 75 6.69 -5.27 13.44
N PHE A 76 6.26 -6.28 14.21
CA PHE A 76 5.13 -7.14 13.84
C PHE A 76 3.80 -6.38 13.77
N GLU A 77 3.59 -5.36 14.61
CA GLU A 77 2.40 -4.50 14.50
C GLU A 77 2.37 -3.74 13.16
N VAL A 78 3.52 -3.23 12.71
CA VAL A 78 3.63 -2.56 11.41
C VAL A 78 3.35 -3.53 10.26
N VAL A 79 3.83 -4.77 10.34
CA VAL A 79 3.49 -5.83 9.38
C VAL A 79 1.98 -6.08 9.36
N GLY A 80 1.34 -6.18 10.53
CA GLY A 80 -0.11 -6.33 10.62
C GLY A 80 -0.89 -5.17 10.00
N GLN A 81 -0.40 -3.93 10.15
CA GLN A 81 -0.96 -2.76 9.49
C GLN A 81 -0.81 -2.83 7.96
N LEU A 82 0.34 -3.26 7.45
CA LEU A 82 0.56 -3.43 6.01
C LEU A 82 -0.36 -4.49 5.42
N ILE A 83 -0.53 -5.64 6.10
CA ILE A 83 -1.46 -6.69 5.69
C ILE A 83 -2.89 -6.13 5.61
N LYS A 84 -3.31 -5.36 6.61
CA LYS A 84 -4.63 -4.72 6.62
C LYS A 84 -4.80 -3.79 5.42
N SER A 85 -3.81 -2.94 5.13
CA SER A 85 -3.84 -2.06 3.96
C SER A 85 -3.95 -2.83 2.64
N GLY A 86 -3.31 -4.00 2.51
CA GLY A 86 -3.48 -4.88 1.34
C GLY A 86 -4.88 -5.46 1.22
N LEU A 87 -5.50 -5.86 2.34
CA LEU A 87 -6.89 -6.33 2.37
C LEU A 87 -7.87 -5.21 1.99
N ASP A 88 -7.65 -3.99 2.48
CA ASP A 88 -8.46 -2.83 2.13
C ASP A 88 -8.32 -2.50 0.63
N ALA A 89 -7.11 -2.57 0.05
CA ALA A 89 -6.92 -2.39 -1.39
C ALA A 89 -7.68 -3.45 -2.24
N ASN A 90 -7.67 -4.71 -1.81
CA ASN A 90 -8.47 -5.78 -2.45
C ASN A 90 -9.98 -5.50 -2.39
N LYS A 91 -10.45 -4.99 -1.25
CA LYS A 91 -11.86 -4.61 -1.08
C LYS A 91 -12.24 -3.47 -2.01
N GLU A 92 -11.40 -2.45 -2.11
CA GLU A 92 -11.64 -1.30 -3.00
C GLU A 92 -11.62 -1.69 -4.48
N LEU A 93 -10.76 -2.63 -4.88
CA LEU A 93 -10.80 -3.21 -6.23
C LEU A 93 -12.14 -3.91 -6.51
N MET A 94 -12.67 -4.67 -5.54
CA MET A 94 -13.98 -5.32 -5.69
C MET A 94 -15.12 -4.30 -5.74
N ASN A 95 -15.05 -3.24 -4.94
CA ASN A 95 -16.02 -2.15 -4.97
C ASN A 95 -16.02 -1.42 -6.32
N LEU A 96 -14.84 -1.16 -6.90
CA LEU A 96 -14.69 -0.57 -8.22
C LEU A 96 -15.45 -1.36 -9.29
N HIS A 97 -15.36 -2.70 -9.25
CA HIS A 97 -16.11 -3.56 -10.16
C HIS A 97 -17.63 -3.48 -9.97
N LYS A 98 -18.11 -3.41 -8.72
CA LYS A 98 -19.54 -3.24 -8.41
C LYS A 98 -20.05 -1.90 -8.94
N THR A 99 -19.36 -0.81 -8.64
CA THR A 99 -19.71 0.53 -9.10
C THR A 99 -19.74 0.61 -10.62
N LYS A 100 -18.77 0.01 -11.34
CA LYS A 100 -18.82 -0.03 -12.81
C LYS A 100 -20.05 -0.77 -13.33
N LYS A 101 -20.41 -1.90 -12.71
CA LYS A 101 -21.59 -2.68 -13.10
C LYS A 101 -22.90 -1.90 -12.86
N GLU A 102 -23.02 -1.25 -11.71
CA GLU A 102 -24.18 -0.42 -11.35
C GLU A 102 -24.34 0.72 -12.37
N LEU A 103 -23.28 1.47 -12.65
CA LEU A 103 -23.27 2.54 -13.65
C LEU A 103 -23.60 2.07 -15.07
N THR A 104 -23.20 0.84 -15.44
CA THR A 104 -23.58 0.27 -16.75
C THR A 104 -25.03 -0.19 -16.80
N THR A 105 -25.59 -0.64 -15.68
CA THR A 105 -26.97 -1.11 -15.58
C THR A 105 -27.93 0.07 -15.60
N GLU A 106 -27.61 1.15 -14.88
CA GLU A 106 -28.41 2.38 -14.87
C GLU A 106 -28.46 3.08 -16.25
N LYS A 107 -27.42 2.89 -17.08
CA LYS A 107 -27.38 3.45 -18.44
C LYS A 107 -28.15 2.64 -19.48
N ALA A 108 -28.56 1.41 -19.18
CA ALA A 108 -29.39 0.61 -20.07
C ALA A 108 -30.87 0.98 -19.86
N PRO A 109 -31.59 1.49 -20.88
CA PRO A 109 -33.01 1.81 -20.72
C PRO A 109 -33.80 0.51 -20.49
N SER A 110 -34.67 0.52 -19.47
CA SER A 110 -35.71 -0.51 -19.27
C SER A 110 -36.67 -0.60 -20.46
#